data_AF-A0A2W2D144-F1
#
_entry.id   AF-A0A2W2D144-F1
#
_cell.length_a   1.000
_cell.length_b   1.000
_cell.length_c   1.000
_cell.angle_alpha   90.00
_cell.angle_beta   90.00
_cell.angle_gamma   90.00
#
_symmetry.space_group_name_H-M   'P 1'
#
loop_
_entity.id
_entity.type
_entity.pdbx_description
1 polymer ?
#
loop_
_entity_poly.entity_id
_entity_poly.type
_entity_poly.pdbx_seq_one_letter_code
_entity_poly.pdbx_strand_id
1 'polypeptide(L)'
;MRYELLIGFLLSRIPSCVLALMLLHHARRAARADEHGTLISLDKQDRTRWNEAEIAEGVRVLQAALARDQRGEYQIQAAIAALHDDARTAEETDWPQILAWYDELLELTDNPVAALSRAVAVGEVDGPLAGLSAVEEIATRLGDQHRLDAVRAHLHERAGHLDVAAEHYTRAAARARNTAERDYLTKQAARLRRG
;
A
#
# COMPACT_ATOMS: atom_id res chain seq x y z
N MET A 1 10.30 23.38 34.88
CA MET A 1 10.45 21.90 34.94
C MET A 1 9.21 21.10 34.48
N ARG A 2 8.29 21.67 33.67
CA ARG A 2 7.10 20.94 33.13
C ARG A 2 7.11 20.76 31.60
N TYR A 3 7.96 21.48 30.88
CA TYR A 3 8.02 21.43 29.41
C TYR A 3 8.95 20.34 28.85
N GLU A 4 10.03 19.98 29.56
CA GLU A 4 10.97 18.91 29.12
C GLU A 4 10.35 17.51 29.17
N LEU A 5 9.49 17.23 30.15
CA LEU A 5 8.73 15.97 30.24
C LEU A 5 7.68 15.84 29.13
N LEU A 6 7.07 16.96 28.72
CA LEU A 6 6.07 16.97 27.65
C LEU A 6 6.74 16.78 26.27
N ILE A 7 7.92 17.37 26.07
CA ILE A 7 8.72 17.22 24.84
C ILE A 7 9.33 15.82 24.75
N GLY A 8 9.86 15.24 25.83
CA GLY A 8 10.34 13.86 25.85
C GLY A 8 9.22 12.82 25.60
N PHE A 9 7.99 13.12 26.02
CA PHE A 9 6.82 12.28 25.79
C PHE A 9 6.28 12.44 24.37
N LEU A 10 6.28 13.65 23.78
CA LEU A 10 5.88 13.90 22.38
C LEU A 10 6.92 13.38 21.37
N LEU A 11 8.21 13.51 21.66
CA LEU A 11 9.30 13.08 20.77
C LEU A 11 9.62 11.58 20.82
N SER A 12 9.13 10.81 21.79
CA SER A 12 9.34 9.35 21.86
C SER A 12 8.28 8.51 21.11
N ARG A 13 7.22 9.16 20.62
CA ARG A 13 6.02 8.49 20.07
C ARG A 13 6.07 8.27 18.57
N ILE A 14 6.29 9.33 17.80
CA ILE A 14 6.42 9.28 16.33
C ILE A 14 7.59 8.38 15.90
N PRO A 15 8.77 8.39 16.58
CA PRO A 15 9.87 7.53 16.16
C PRO A 15 9.53 6.06 16.23
N SER A 16 8.68 5.62 17.18
CA SER A 16 8.34 4.20 17.31
C SER A 16 7.44 3.73 16.18
N CYS A 17 6.40 4.49 15.81
CA CYS A 17 5.52 4.14 14.69
C CYS A 17 6.24 4.25 13.35
N VAL A 18 7.07 5.28 13.17
CA VAL A 18 7.91 5.42 11.97
C VAL A 18 8.95 4.30 11.90
N LEU A 19 9.56 3.91 13.02
CA LEU A 19 10.48 2.78 13.08
C LEU A 19 9.79 1.47 12.72
N ALA A 20 8.61 1.19 13.29
CA ALA A 20 7.82 0.01 12.93
C ALA A 20 7.52 -0.01 11.43
N LEU A 21 7.04 1.11 10.88
CA LEU A 21 6.76 1.24 9.44
C LEU A 21 8.02 1.01 8.58
N MET A 22 9.16 1.56 9.00
CA MET A 22 10.44 1.39 8.31
C MET A 22 10.90 -0.07 8.34
N LEU A 23 10.80 -0.75 9.48
CA LEU A 23 11.16 -2.17 9.63
C LEU A 23 10.31 -3.06 8.74
N LEU A 24 8.98 -2.91 8.81
CA LEU A 24 8.01 -3.65 8.00
C LEU A 24 8.27 -3.43 6.49
N HIS A 25 8.51 -2.19 6.09
CA HIS A 25 8.88 -1.91 4.71
C HIS A 25 10.24 -2.50 4.32
N HIS A 26 11.25 -2.42 5.18
CA HIS A 26 12.60 -2.92 4.89
C HIS A 26 12.64 -4.45 4.82
N ALA A 27 11.82 -5.14 5.62
CA ALA A 27 11.79 -6.59 5.67
C ALA A 27 11.56 -7.25 4.31
N ARG A 28 10.82 -6.57 3.42
CA ARG A 28 10.50 -7.06 2.08
C ARG A 28 11.49 -6.64 1.01
N ARG A 29 12.54 -5.89 1.34
CA ARG A 29 13.46 -5.25 0.37
C ARG A 29 14.02 -6.24 -0.65
N ALA A 30 14.42 -7.43 -0.21
CA ALA A 30 14.98 -8.46 -1.09
C ALA A 30 13.98 -8.99 -2.12
N ALA A 31 12.68 -8.92 -1.85
CA ALA A 31 11.62 -9.46 -2.72
C ALA A 31 10.97 -8.40 -3.64
N ARG A 32 11.30 -7.11 -3.50
CA ARG A 32 10.66 -6.02 -4.25
C ARG A 32 10.99 -5.97 -5.74
N ALA A 33 12.10 -6.60 -6.14
CA ALA A 33 12.53 -6.64 -7.52
C ALA A 33 13.14 -8.00 -7.90
N ASP A 34 13.05 -8.34 -9.18
CA ASP A 34 13.75 -9.49 -9.76
C ASP A 34 15.25 -9.22 -9.96
N GLU A 35 15.97 -10.23 -10.45
CA GLU A 35 17.40 -10.14 -10.75
C GLU A 35 17.75 -9.09 -11.82
N HIS A 36 16.77 -8.65 -12.60
CA HIS A 36 16.90 -7.59 -13.60
C HIS A 36 16.49 -6.22 -13.08
N GLY A 37 16.15 -6.10 -11.79
CA GLY A 37 15.69 -4.85 -11.18
C GLY A 37 14.25 -4.47 -11.51
N THR A 38 13.47 -5.38 -12.11
CA THR A 38 12.05 -5.17 -12.41
C THR A 38 11.23 -5.25 -11.12
N LEU A 39 10.32 -4.30 -10.91
CA LEU A 39 9.44 -4.33 -9.74
C LEU A 39 8.54 -5.58 -9.74
N ILE A 40 8.37 -6.13 -8.54
CA ILE A 40 7.44 -7.22 -8.25
C ILE A 40 6.32 -6.68 -7.34
N SER A 41 5.07 -6.84 -7.78
CA SER A 41 3.90 -6.41 -7.00
C SER A 41 3.79 -7.22 -5.71
N LEU A 42 3.25 -6.61 -4.65
CA LEU A 42 3.27 -7.18 -3.30
C LEU A 42 2.67 -8.60 -3.22
N ASP A 43 1.57 -8.84 -3.93
CA ASP A 43 0.89 -10.13 -4.06
C ASP A 43 1.79 -11.23 -4.66
N LYS A 44 2.75 -10.85 -5.51
CA LYS A 44 3.67 -11.75 -6.23
C LYS A 44 5.05 -11.84 -5.59
N GLN A 45 5.30 -11.13 -4.50
CA GLN A 45 6.59 -11.19 -3.82
C GLN A 45 6.77 -12.56 -3.18
N ASP A 46 7.95 -13.14 -3.35
CA ASP A 46 8.34 -14.35 -2.64
C ASP A 46 8.56 -14.03 -1.15
N ARG A 47 7.58 -14.44 -0.34
CA ARG A 47 7.56 -14.21 1.11
C ARG A 47 8.66 -14.96 1.85
N THR A 48 9.22 -16.03 1.27
CA THR A 48 10.35 -16.75 1.89
C THR A 48 11.63 -15.92 1.91
N ARG A 49 11.68 -14.84 1.12
CA ARG A 49 12.79 -13.87 1.07
C ARG A 49 12.56 -12.67 1.99
N TRP A 50 11.47 -12.66 2.76
CA TRP A 50 11.19 -11.59 3.71
C TRP A 50 11.99 -11.80 5.00
N ASN A 51 12.45 -10.70 5.60
CA ASN A 51 13.19 -10.76 6.85
C ASN A 51 12.23 -10.90 8.04
N GLU A 52 11.98 -12.15 8.45
CA GLU A 52 11.10 -12.47 9.58
C GLU A 52 11.51 -11.78 10.88
N ALA A 53 12.81 -11.56 11.12
CA ALA A 53 13.29 -10.87 12.32
C ALA A 53 12.91 -9.38 12.32
N GLU A 54 12.97 -8.71 11.17
CA GLU A 54 12.52 -7.31 11.04
C GLU A 54 11.00 -7.19 11.12
N ILE A 55 10.24 -8.16 10.58
CA ILE A 55 8.78 -8.22 10.73
C ILE A 55 8.41 -8.36 12.21
N ALA A 56 8.98 -9.35 12.90
CA ALA A 56 8.72 -9.59 14.31
C ALA A 56 9.05 -8.37 15.18
N GLU A 57 10.18 -7.71 14.91
CA GLU A 57 10.56 -6.49 15.63
C GLU A 57 9.61 -5.32 15.30
N GLY A 58 9.26 -5.12 14.03
CA GLY A 58 8.31 -4.09 13.60
C GLY A 58 6.94 -4.24 14.27
N VAL A 59 6.41 -5.47 14.30
CA VAL A 59 5.16 -5.82 14.99
C VAL A 59 5.26 -5.57 16.49
N ARG A 60 6.36 -5.98 17.13
CA ARG A 60 6.59 -5.75 18.58
C ARG A 60 6.62 -4.26 18.92
N VAL A 61 7.32 -3.45 18.13
CA VAL A 61 7.38 -1.99 18.30
C VAL A 61 6.00 -1.37 18.10
N LEU A 62 5.26 -1.80 17.08
CA LEU A 62 3.89 -1.32 16.81
C LEU A 62 2.93 -1.66 17.95
N GLN A 63 2.93 -2.90 18.46
CA GLN A 63 2.07 -3.32 19.57
C GLN A 63 2.33 -2.47 20.82
N ALA A 64 3.59 -2.19 21.13
CA ALA A 64 3.96 -1.32 22.25
C ALA A 64 3.47 0.13 22.04
N ALA A 65 3.39 0.61 20.80
CA ALA A 65 2.82 1.91 20.47
C ALA A 65 1.27 1.92 20.54
N LEU A 66 0.61 0.85 20.08
CA LEU A 66 -0.85 0.68 20.12
C LEU A 66 -1.43 0.62 21.53
N ALA A 67 -0.69 0.04 22.48
CA ALA A 67 -1.09 -0.03 23.89
C ALA A 67 -1.25 1.35 24.59
N ARG A 68 -0.97 2.46 23.89
CA ARG A 68 -0.95 3.83 24.44
C ARG A 68 -2.13 4.70 23.96
N ASP A 69 -3.12 4.11 23.28
CA ASP A 69 -4.46 4.66 22.96
C ASP A 69 -4.51 6.06 22.32
N GLN A 70 -3.59 6.34 21.38
CA GLN A 70 -3.59 7.57 20.57
C GLN A 70 -3.28 7.25 19.11
N ARG A 71 -4.32 6.98 18.32
CA ARG A 71 -4.20 6.57 16.92
C ARG A 71 -3.74 7.74 16.04
N GLY A 72 -2.50 7.66 15.54
CA GLY A 72 -1.91 8.65 14.64
C GLY A 72 -1.62 8.10 13.25
N GLU A 73 -1.42 8.98 12.25
CA GLU A 73 -1.21 8.62 10.84
C GLU A 73 -0.18 7.49 10.65
N TYR A 74 1.02 7.66 11.19
CA TYR A 74 2.10 6.67 11.04
C TYR A 74 1.81 5.36 11.77
N GLN A 75 0.99 5.38 12.81
CA GLN A 75 0.58 4.18 13.51
C GLN A 75 -0.39 3.35 12.66
N ILE A 76 -1.34 4.02 12.01
CA ILE A 76 -2.30 3.38 11.11
C ILE A 76 -1.55 2.82 9.88
N GLN A 77 -0.63 3.60 9.30
CA GLN A 77 0.20 3.12 8.18
C GLN A 77 1.05 1.90 8.58
N ALA A 78 1.63 1.89 9.78
CA ALA A 78 2.37 0.75 10.31
C ALA A 78 1.45 -0.47 10.53
N ALA A 79 0.22 -0.27 11.01
CA ALA A 79 -0.76 -1.35 11.17
C ALA A 79 -1.15 -1.98 9.83
N ILE A 80 -1.39 -1.17 8.80
CA ILE A 80 -1.64 -1.66 7.44
C ILE A 80 -0.44 -2.46 6.91
N ALA A 81 0.78 -1.95 7.10
CA ALA A 81 1.98 -2.68 6.69
C ALA A 81 2.14 -4.01 7.43
N ALA A 82 1.84 -4.05 8.73
CA ALA A 82 1.93 -5.27 9.54
C ALA A 82 0.94 -6.34 9.07
N LEU A 83 -0.29 -5.97 8.69
CA LEU A 83 -1.29 -6.93 8.17
C LEU A 83 -0.86 -7.58 6.86
N HIS A 84 -0.16 -6.85 5.99
CA HIS A 84 0.43 -7.44 4.79
C HIS A 84 1.59 -8.37 5.11
N ASP A 85 2.42 -8.00 6.08
CA ASP A 85 3.63 -8.73 6.43
C ASP A 85 3.36 -10.00 7.27
N ASP A 86 2.24 -10.02 8.01
CA ASP A 86 1.79 -11.17 8.83
C ASP A 86 1.09 -12.27 8.00
N ALA A 87 0.53 -11.91 6.83
CA ALA A 87 -0.15 -12.84 5.95
C ALA A 87 0.82 -13.83 5.28
N ARG A 88 0.62 -15.14 5.43
CA ARG A 88 1.54 -16.16 4.89
C ARG A 88 1.43 -16.28 3.37
N THR A 89 0.27 -15.96 2.81
CA THR A 89 0.06 -15.81 1.37
C THR A 89 -0.65 -14.49 1.06
N ALA A 90 -0.78 -14.14 -0.22
CA ALA A 90 -1.47 -12.90 -0.60
C ALA A 90 -2.97 -12.98 -0.32
N GLU A 91 -3.53 -14.16 -0.51
CA GLU A 91 -4.94 -14.49 -0.32
C GLU A 91 -5.34 -14.47 1.16
N GLU A 92 -4.39 -14.71 2.06
CA GLU A 92 -4.60 -14.65 3.52
C GLU A 92 -4.53 -13.23 4.10
N THR A 93 -4.30 -12.20 3.26
CA THR A 93 -4.27 -10.81 3.73
C THR A 93 -5.64 -10.41 4.28
N ASP A 94 -5.67 -9.87 5.50
CA ASP A 94 -6.91 -9.36 6.14
C ASP A 94 -7.33 -8.01 5.54
N TRP A 95 -7.90 -8.08 4.33
CA TRP A 95 -8.40 -6.93 3.60
C TRP A 95 -9.53 -6.17 4.33
N PRO A 96 -10.51 -6.82 4.99
CA PRO A 96 -11.50 -6.11 5.81
C PRO A 96 -10.85 -5.25 6.90
N GLN A 97 -9.84 -5.76 7.59
CA GLN A 97 -9.12 -4.99 8.61
C GLN A 97 -8.27 -3.86 7.99
N ILE A 98 -7.63 -4.09 6.84
CA ILE A 98 -6.90 -3.04 6.10
C ILE A 98 -7.85 -1.93 5.65
N LEU A 99 -9.05 -2.27 5.16
CA LEU A 99 -10.06 -1.30 4.76
C LEU A 99 -10.49 -0.42 5.95
N ALA A 100 -10.76 -1.03 7.11
CA ALA A 100 -11.09 -0.29 8.33
C ALA A 100 -9.96 0.67 8.76
N TRP A 101 -8.70 0.28 8.61
CA TRP A 101 -7.57 1.17 8.88
C TRP A 101 -7.48 2.33 7.87
N TYR A 102 -7.78 2.08 6.59
CA TYR A 102 -7.84 3.16 5.61
C TYR A 102 -8.99 4.13 5.87
N ASP A 103 -10.16 3.65 6.31
CA ASP A 103 -11.27 4.50 6.74
C ASP A 103 -10.81 5.48 7.82
N GLU A 104 -10.18 4.96 8.87
CA GLU A 104 -9.67 5.77 9.97
C GLU A 104 -8.56 6.75 9.53
N LEU A 105 -7.66 6.32 8.64
CA LEU A 105 -6.61 7.18 8.11
C LEU A 105 -7.19 8.38 7.34
N LEU A 106 -8.28 8.18 6.60
CA LEU A 106 -8.94 9.25 5.86
C LEU A 106 -9.65 10.23 6.76
N GLU A 107 -10.31 9.76 7.83
CA GLU A 107 -10.89 10.64 8.86
C GLU A 107 -9.83 11.55 9.49
N LEU A 108 -8.59 11.07 9.63
CA LEU A 108 -7.50 11.81 10.25
C LEU A 108 -6.79 12.80 9.31
N THR A 109 -6.62 12.43 8.03
CA THR A 109 -5.65 13.11 7.14
C THR A 109 -6.23 13.71 5.87
N ASP A 110 -7.43 13.29 5.45
CA ASP A 110 -8.01 13.57 4.12
C ASP A 110 -7.01 13.35 2.95
N ASN A 111 -6.06 12.43 3.12
CA ASN A 111 -4.95 12.25 2.18
C ASN A 111 -5.42 11.56 0.88
N PRO A 112 -5.32 12.21 -0.30
CA PRO A 112 -5.84 11.67 -1.54
C PRO A 112 -5.08 10.41 -2.01
N VAL A 113 -3.81 10.25 -1.64
CA VAL A 113 -3.05 9.02 -1.94
C VAL A 113 -3.54 7.86 -1.08
N ALA A 114 -3.87 8.12 0.18
CA ALA A 114 -4.49 7.10 1.04
C ALA A 114 -5.88 6.71 0.53
N ALA A 115 -6.65 7.66 -0.03
CA ALA A 115 -7.96 7.39 -0.60
C ALA A 115 -7.86 6.46 -1.82
N LEU A 116 -6.81 6.60 -2.62
CA LEU A 116 -6.55 5.69 -3.73
C LEU A 116 -6.22 4.27 -3.26
N SER A 117 -5.38 4.13 -2.23
CA SER A 117 -5.10 2.82 -1.63
C SER A 117 -6.33 2.19 -0.97
N ARG A 118 -7.19 3.01 -0.35
CA ARG A 118 -8.49 2.57 0.17
C ARG A 118 -9.37 1.98 -0.93
N ALA A 119 -9.42 2.60 -2.11
CA ALA A 119 -10.22 2.08 -3.22
C ALA A 119 -9.73 0.70 -3.70
N VAL A 120 -8.42 0.43 -3.61
CA VAL A 120 -7.88 -0.93 -3.81
C VAL A 120 -8.41 -1.88 -2.73
N ALA A 121 -8.37 -1.49 -1.46
CA ALA A 121 -8.88 -2.31 -0.35
C ALA A 121 -10.39 -2.62 -0.51
N VAL A 122 -11.21 -1.66 -0.94
CA VAL A 122 -12.62 -1.90 -1.31
C VAL A 122 -12.72 -2.93 -2.43
N GLY A 123 -11.86 -2.81 -3.45
CA GLY A 123 -11.79 -3.79 -4.54
C GLY A 123 -11.41 -5.21 -4.09
N GLU A 124 -10.68 -5.35 -3.00
CA GLU A 124 -10.31 -6.65 -2.41
C GLU A 124 -11.42 -7.23 -1.53
N VAL A 125 -12.17 -6.39 -0.81
CA VAL A 125 -13.26 -6.82 0.08
C VAL A 125 -14.56 -7.07 -0.68
N ASP A 126 -14.99 -6.09 -1.47
CA ASP A 126 -16.30 -6.06 -2.13
C ASP A 126 -16.23 -6.39 -3.63
N GLY A 127 -15.02 -6.65 -4.12
CA GLY A 127 -14.74 -7.00 -5.51
C GLY A 127 -14.36 -5.82 -6.40
N PRO A 128 -13.75 -6.10 -7.56
CA PRO A 128 -13.02 -5.09 -8.35
C PRO A 128 -13.91 -3.97 -8.89
N LEU A 129 -15.20 -4.23 -9.15
CA LEU A 129 -16.15 -3.21 -9.60
C LEU A 129 -16.48 -2.19 -8.51
N ALA A 130 -16.58 -2.62 -7.24
CA ALA A 130 -16.76 -1.73 -6.11
C ALA A 130 -15.53 -0.82 -5.93
N GLY A 131 -14.33 -1.40 -6.06
CA GLY A 131 -13.09 -0.64 -6.07
C GLY A 131 -13.05 0.42 -7.20
N LEU A 132 -13.47 0.06 -8.42
CA LEU A 132 -13.55 1.01 -9.54
C LEU A 132 -14.54 2.16 -9.25
N SER A 133 -15.70 1.85 -8.67
CA SER A 133 -16.66 2.89 -8.25
C SER A 133 -16.03 3.86 -7.24
N ALA A 134 -15.32 3.34 -6.23
CA ALA A 134 -14.63 4.15 -5.24
C ALA A 134 -13.51 5.01 -5.86
N VAL A 135 -12.82 4.51 -6.90
CA VAL A 135 -11.84 5.30 -7.65
C VAL A 135 -12.48 6.49 -8.37
N GLU A 136 -13.65 6.32 -8.98
CA GLU A 136 -14.31 7.40 -9.70
C GLU A 136 -14.79 8.53 -8.79
N GLU A 137 -15.21 8.22 -7.56
CA GLU A 137 -15.59 9.22 -6.56
C GLU A 137 -14.44 10.19 -6.20
N ILE A 138 -13.21 9.70 -6.23
CA ILE A 138 -12.02 10.47 -5.84
C ILE A 138 -11.20 10.99 -7.04
N ALA A 139 -11.49 10.53 -8.27
CA ALA A 139 -10.70 10.84 -9.46
C ALA A 139 -10.56 12.34 -9.71
N THR A 140 -11.62 13.12 -9.49
CA THR A 140 -11.63 14.57 -9.67
C THR A 140 -10.71 15.30 -8.68
N ARG A 141 -10.51 14.75 -7.47
CA ARG A 141 -9.65 15.32 -6.42
C ARG A 141 -8.17 15.04 -6.67
N LEU A 142 -7.85 13.92 -7.31
CA LEU A 142 -6.48 13.49 -7.61
C LEU A 142 -5.92 14.16 -8.87
N GLY A 143 -6.79 14.50 -9.83
CA GLY A 143 -6.38 14.98 -11.15
C GLY A 143 -5.65 13.90 -11.96
N ASP A 144 -5.01 14.31 -13.06
CA ASP A 144 -4.29 13.40 -13.95
C ASP A 144 -2.98 12.88 -13.32
N GLN A 145 -3.08 11.77 -12.58
CA GLN A 145 -1.93 11.11 -11.96
C GLN A 145 -1.73 9.70 -12.50
N HIS A 146 -0.49 9.32 -12.81
CA HIS A 146 -0.15 7.95 -13.24
C HIS A 146 -0.62 6.87 -12.25
N ARG A 147 -0.67 7.18 -10.94
CA ARG A 147 -1.15 6.25 -9.92
C ARG A 147 -2.63 5.93 -10.04
N LEU A 148 -3.44 6.93 -10.40
CA LEU A 148 -4.87 6.74 -10.67
C LEU A 148 -5.05 5.77 -11.85
N ASP A 149 -4.31 5.99 -12.94
CA ASP A 149 -4.31 5.08 -14.08
C ASP A 149 -3.83 3.67 -13.70
N ALA A 150 -2.78 3.54 -12.86
CA ALA A 150 -2.27 2.24 -12.43
C ALA A 150 -3.29 1.45 -11.57
N VAL A 151 -4.01 2.12 -10.66
CA VAL A 151 -5.04 1.47 -9.83
C VAL A 151 -6.26 1.09 -10.66
N ARG A 152 -6.71 1.96 -11.57
CA ARG A 152 -7.77 1.58 -12.53
C ARG A 152 -7.35 0.37 -13.37
N ALA A 153 -6.12 0.35 -13.87
CA ALA A 153 -5.60 -0.78 -14.64
C ALA A 153 -5.67 -2.08 -13.84
N HIS A 154 -5.19 -2.06 -12.59
CA HIS A 154 -5.20 -3.21 -11.70
C HIS A 154 -6.62 -3.74 -11.43
N LEU A 155 -7.57 -2.85 -11.12
CA LEU A 155 -8.94 -3.25 -10.83
C LEU A 155 -9.68 -3.74 -12.09
N HIS A 156 -9.44 -3.12 -13.26
CA HIS A 156 -9.96 -3.61 -14.54
C HIS A 156 -9.41 -4.99 -14.88
N GLU A 157 -8.12 -5.24 -14.64
CA GLU A 157 -7.52 -6.56 -14.85
C GLU A 157 -8.21 -7.60 -13.96
N ARG A 158 -8.40 -7.30 -12.68
CA ARG A 158 -9.10 -8.19 -11.73
C ARG A 158 -10.57 -8.42 -12.11
N ALA A 159 -11.22 -7.44 -12.73
CA ALA A 159 -12.58 -7.58 -13.28
C ALA A 159 -12.64 -8.36 -14.60
N GLY A 160 -11.50 -8.75 -15.18
CA GLY A 160 -11.43 -9.41 -16.49
C GLY A 160 -11.53 -8.47 -17.69
N HIS A 161 -11.52 -7.15 -17.47
CA HIS A 161 -11.55 -6.13 -18.52
C HIS A 161 -10.15 -5.86 -19.08
N LEU A 162 -9.55 -6.87 -19.72
CA LEU A 162 -8.11 -6.89 -20.04
C LEU A 162 -7.67 -5.78 -21.01
N ASP A 163 -8.46 -5.48 -22.05
CA ASP A 163 -8.15 -4.41 -23.01
C ASP A 163 -8.11 -3.04 -22.33
N VAL A 164 -9.13 -2.75 -21.53
CA VAL A 164 -9.23 -1.52 -20.76
C VAL A 164 -8.06 -1.43 -19.76
N ALA A 165 -7.76 -2.52 -19.05
CA ALA A 165 -6.62 -2.58 -18.15
C ALA A 165 -5.30 -2.27 -18.87
N ALA A 166 -5.08 -2.82 -20.06
CA ALA A 166 -3.87 -2.57 -20.85
C ALA A 166 -3.73 -1.10 -21.29
N GLU A 167 -4.84 -0.44 -21.65
CA GLU A 167 -4.84 0.99 -21.95
C GLU A 167 -4.47 1.83 -20.72
N HIS A 168 -5.09 1.55 -19.58
CA HIS A 168 -4.78 2.24 -18.33
C HIS A 168 -3.31 2.03 -17.91
N TYR A 169 -2.77 0.81 -18.00
CA TYR A 169 -1.35 0.55 -17.75
C TYR A 169 -0.44 1.33 -18.72
N THR A 170 -0.82 1.45 -19.99
CA THR A 170 -0.06 2.22 -20.99
C THR A 170 -0.02 3.71 -20.63
N ARG A 171 -1.15 4.30 -20.22
CA ARG A 171 -1.20 5.70 -19.79
C ARG A 171 -0.44 5.95 -18.49
N ALA A 172 -0.53 5.03 -17.53
CA ALA A 172 0.25 5.07 -16.31
C ALA A 172 1.76 5.05 -16.62
N ALA A 173 2.21 4.15 -17.51
CA ALA A 173 3.61 4.05 -17.92
C ALA A 173 4.11 5.35 -18.58
N ALA A 174 3.32 5.95 -19.47
CA ALA A 174 3.68 7.20 -20.14
C ALA A 174 3.90 8.37 -19.17
N ARG A 175 3.23 8.36 -18.01
CA ARG A 175 3.29 9.41 -16.99
C ARG A 175 4.14 9.04 -15.77
N ALA A 176 4.70 7.83 -15.72
CA ALA A 176 5.51 7.35 -14.61
C ALA A 176 6.83 8.14 -14.52
N ARG A 177 7.19 8.55 -13.29
CA ARG A 177 8.37 9.39 -13.03
C ARG A 177 9.65 8.58 -12.80
N ASN A 178 9.51 7.31 -12.46
CA ASN A 178 10.60 6.38 -12.21
C ASN A 178 10.68 5.36 -13.36
N THR A 179 11.90 5.09 -13.86
CA THR A 179 12.15 4.09 -14.90
C THR A 179 11.67 2.68 -14.50
N ALA A 180 11.95 2.22 -13.27
CA ALA A 180 11.52 0.88 -12.85
C ALA A 180 9.99 0.74 -12.81
N GLU A 181 9.28 1.80 -12.43
CA GLU A 181 7.82 1.85 -12.44
C GLU A 181 7.27 1.89 -13.88
N ARG A 182 7.87 2.72 -14.75
CA ARG A 182 7.53 2.75 -16.18
C ARG A 182 7.69 1.38 -16.85
N ASP A 183 8.81 0.72 -16.59
CA ASP A 183 9.12 -0.58 -17.18
C ASP A 183 8.14 -1.66 -16.68
N TYR A 184 7.84 -1.66 -15.38
CA TYR A 184 6.83 -2.53 -14.79
C TYR A 184 5.46 -2.34 -15.46
N LEU A 185 4.97 -1.10 -15.53
CA LEU A 185 3.65 -0.79 -16.10
C LEU A 185 3.60 -1.13 -17.60
N THR A 186 4.69 -0.87 -18.35
CA THR A 186 4.82 -1.25 -19.76
C THR A 186 4.75 -2.77 -19.94
N LYS A 187 5.44 -3.53 -19.07
CA LYS A 187 5.40 -4.99 -19.08
C LYS A 187 3.99 -5.52 -18.78
N GLN A 188 3.27 -4.92 -17.83
CA GLN A 188 1.87 -5.30 -17.55
C GLN A 188 0.97 -5.06 -18.76
N ALA A 189 1.02 -3.87 -19.38
CA ALA A 189 0.26 -3.58 -20.60
C ALA A 189 0.56 -4.58 -21.73
N ALA A 190 1.83 -4.89 -21.96
CA ALA A 190 2.24 -5.85 -22.99
C ALA A 190 1.83 -7.29 -22.67
N ARG A 191 1.79 -7.69 -21.38
CA ARG A 191 1.27 -8.99 -20.96
C ARG A 191 -0.20 -9.14 -21.30
N LEU A 192 -1.01 -8.13 -20.95
CA LEU A 192 -2.47 -8.19 -21.15
C LEU A 192 -2.89 -8.18 -22.62
N ARG A 193 -2.13 -7.53 -23.50
CA ARG A 193 -2.39 -7.54 -24.96
C ARG A 193 -2.02 -8.85 -25.67
N ARG A 194 -1.31 -9.75 -24.99
CA ARG A 194 -0.81 -11.03 -25.56
C ARG A 194 -1.59 -12.25 -25.08
N GLY A 195 -2.41 -12.09 -24.04
CA GLY A 195 -3.34 -13.12 -23.56
C GLY A 195 -4.68 -12.96 -24.23
#